data_AF-A0A0C9TFM8-F1
#
_entry.id   AF-A0A0C9TFM8-F1
#
_cell.length_a   1.000
_cell.length_b   1.000
_cell.length_c   1.000
_cell.angle_alpha   90.00
_cell.angle_beta   90.00
_cell.angle_gamma   90.00
#
_symmetry.space_group_name_H-M   'P 1'
#
loop_
_entity.id
_entity.type
_entity.pdbx_description
1 polymer ?
#
loop_
_entity_poly.entity_id
_entity_poly.type
_entity_poly.pdbx_seq_one_letter_code
_entity_poly.pdbx_strand_id
1 'polypeptide(L)'
;PTIIDRAVAWSAKHSTCPAGDPDLHHYIGELLYKEGAFDAAEPHFLASGKRDSARLLAQMMVDWSAVGGLPGNFALRGTLPYLENGNILAARTFIIQFVNKMVSSRPSLASPLQTSPLPVTDSSDVIFTTDNVLNFCQLAVLNCQRAQGDKNKATRECWLRLCGTYQSKGGILASKEVHSVLIDIATLYFAIPPPRTQPDNPLGAMLSSMLGGGAPGGVPQRRVLTPGLISPPTPGLD
;
A
#
# COMPACT_ATOMS: atom_id res chain seq x y z
N PRO A 1 8.57 15.12 -27.97
CA PRO A 1 8.76 15.89 -26.73
C PRO A 1 7.96 17.19 -26.76
N THR A 2 6.96 17.28 -25.88
CA THR A 2 6.12 18.46 -25.65
C THR A 2 6.94 19.57 -24.98
N ILE A 3 6.36 20.78 -24.86
CA ILE A 3 6.98 21.87 -24.09
C ILE A 3 7.09 21.51 -22.59
N ILE A 4 6.11 20.77 -22.08
CA ILE A 4 6.10 20.23 -20.71
C ILE A 4 7.30 19.30 -20.49
N ASP A 5 7.53 18.33 -21.40
CA ASP A 5 8.63 17.38 -21.29
C ASP A 5 9.99 18.11 -21.24
N ARG A 6 10.15 19.15 -22.05
CA ARG A 6 11.39 19.94 -22.10
C ARG A 6 11.59 20.77 -20.84
N ALA A 7 10.52 21.37 -20.31
CA ALA A 7 10.58 22.15 -19.07
C ALA A 7 10.94 21.27 -17.87
N VAL A 8 10.29 20.11 -17.73
CA VAL A 8 10.59 19.13 -16.68
C VAL A 8 12.03 18.62 -16.82
N ALA A 9 12.45 18.20 -18.01
CA ALA A 9 13.81 17.71 -18.24
C ALA A 9 14.88 18.78 -18.01
N TRP A 10 14.60 20.05 -18.34
CA TRP A 10 15.49 21.16 -18.00
C TRP A 10 15.58 21.35 -16.48
N SER A 11 14.44 21.33 -15.78
CA SER A 11 14.41 21.49 -14.32
C SER A 11 15.11 20.35 -13.59
N ALA A 12 15.00 19.11 -14.07
CA ALA A 12 15.70 17.95 -13.50
C ALA A 12 17.22 18.07 -13.60
N LYS A 13 17.72 18.73 -14.66
CA LYS A 13 19.16 18.97 -14.86
C LYS A 13 19.72 20.13 -14.05
N HIS A 14 18.89 21.10 -13.68
CA HIS A 14 19.33 22.37 -13.07
C HIS A 14 18.78 22.61 -11.66
N SER A 15 18.00 21.68 -11.12
CA SER A 15 17.52 21.68 -9.73
C SER A 15 18.20 20.57 -8.92
N THR A 16 17.96 20.55 -7.61
CA THR A 16 18.40 19.47 -6.71
C THR A 16 17.53 18.21 -6.81
N CYS A 17 16.42 18.27 -7.55
CA CYS A 17 15.44 17.21 -7.65
C CYS A 17 15.62 16.44 -8.97
N PRO A 18 16.08 15.17 -8.95
CA PRO A 18 16.35 14.41 -10.17
C PRO A 18 15.10 14.09 -10.99
N ALA A 19 13.92 14.15 -10.37
CA ALA A 19 12.63 13.97 -11.05
C ALA A 19 12.13 15.23 -11.77
N GLY A 20 12.74 16.39 -11.51
CA GLY A 20 12.24 17.71 -11.93
C GLY A 20 11.84 18.56 -10.73
N ASP A 21 11.60 19.85 -10.99
CA ASP A 21 11.24 20.82 -9.95
C ASP A 21 9.84 20.53 -9.37
N PRO A 22 9.70 20.39 -8.03
CA PRO A 22 8.42 20.08 -7.40
C PRO A 22 7.30 21.11 -7.59
N ASP A 23 7.61 22.42 -7.70
CA ASP A 23 6.63 23.48 -7.98
C ASP A 23 6.15 23.40 -9.42
N LEU A 24 7.06 23.20 -10.36
CA LEU A 24 6.75 23.01 -11.77
C LEU A 24 5.81 21.80 -11.96
N HIS A 25 6.13 20.67 -11.34
CA HIS A 25 5.25 19.50 -11.34
C HIS A 25 3.87 19.79 -10.73
N HIS A 26 3.80 20.51 -9.61
CA HIS A 26 2.52 20.89 -9.01
C HIS A 26 1.66 21.69 -9.99
N TYR A 27 2.25 22.72 -10.60
CA TYR A 27 1.54 23.61 -11.53
C TYR A 27 1.07 22.89 -12.79
N ILE A 28 1.93 22.05 -13.40
CA ILE A 28 1.56 21.26 -14.57
C ILE A 28 0.41 20.31 -14.25
N GLY A 29 0.49 19.61 -13.11
CA GLY A 29 -0.57 18.72 -12.65
C GLY A 29 -1.90 19.45 -12.44
N GLU A 30 -1.87 20.63 -11.83
CA GLU A 30 -3.06 21.46 -11.64
C GLU A 30 -3.68 21.93 -12.97
N LEU A 31 -2.85 22.35 -13.93
CA LEU A 31 -3.30 22.77 -15.24
C LEU A 31 -4.00 21.62 -15.99
N LEU A 32 -3.34 20.45 -16.07
CA LEU A 32 -3.89 19.26 -16.74
C LEU A 32 -5.16 18.75 -16.05
N TYR A 33 -5.22 18.84 -14.72
CA TYR A 33 -6.43 18.50 -13.97
C TYR A 33 -7.61 19.41 -14.34
N LYS A 34 -7.38 20.74 -14.43
CA LYS A 34 -8.42 21.71 -14.86
C LYS A 34 -8.90 21.45 -16.29
N GLU A 35 -8.06 20.88 -17.14
CA GLU A 35 -8.42 20.47 -18.51
C GLU A 35 -9.13 19.11 -18.57
N GLY A 36 -9.28 18.41 -17.44
CA GLY A 36 -9.87 17.07 -17.36
C GLY A 36 -8.93 15.94 -17.81
N ALA A 37 -7.65 16.24 -18.07
CA ALA A 37 -6.65 15.27 -18.49
C ALA A 37 -6.05 14.52 -17.29
N PHE A 38 -6.89 13.74 -16.58
CA PHE A 38 -6.52 13.10 -15.32
C PHE A 38 -5.32 12.14 -15.43
N ASP A 39 -5.26 11.34 -16.50
CA ASP A 39 -4.13 10.43 -16.78
C ASP A 39 -2.80 11.18 -16.92
N ALA A 40 -2.83 12.35 -17.57
CA ALA A 40 -1.64 13.17 -17.76
C ALA A 40 -1.27 13.93 -16.47
N ALA A 41 -2.24 14.36 -15.67
CA ALA A 41 -2.02 15.12 -14.45
C ALA A 41 -1.42 14.29 -13.30
N GLU A 42 -1.88 13.04 -13.14
CA GLU A 42 -1.43 12.13 -12.07
C GLU A 42 0.09 12.05 -11.87
N PRO A 43 0.90 11.70 -12.90
CA PRO A 43 2.34 11.56 -12.72
C PRO A 43 3.01 12.85 -12.25
N HIS A 44 2.47 14.02 -12.62
CA HIS A 44 3.01 15.30 -12.14
C HIS A 44 2.69 15.53 -10.66
N PHE A 45 1.48 15.23 -10.19
CA PHE A 45 1.19 15.33 -8.75
C PHE A 45 2.00 14.34 -7.90
N LEU A 46 2.22 13.13 -8.41
CA LEU A 46 3.06 12.13 -7.76
C LEU A 46 4.53 12.58 -7.69
N ALA A 47 5.08 13.07 -8.81
CA ALA A 47 6.46 13.55 -8.88
C ALA A 47 6.71 14.82 -8.05
N SER A 48 5.71 15.69 -7.92
CA SER A 48 5.80 16.88 -7.06
C SER A 48 6.07 16.52 -5.59
N GLY A 49 5.47 15.43 -5.09
CA GLY A 49 5.66 14.99 -3.70
C GLY A 49 5.17 15.97 -2.62
N LYS A 50 4.59 17.11 -3.00
CA LYS A 50 4.12 18.12 -2.06
C LYS A 50 2.82 17.71 -1.39
N ARG A 51 2.66 18.17 -0.14
CA ARG A 51 1.40 18.03 0.60
C ARG A 51 0.21 18.58 -0.19
N ASP A 52 0.39 19.70 -0.86
CA ASP A 52 -0.68 20.38 -1.60
C ASP A 52 -1.02 19.63 -2.90
N SER A 53 -0.01 19.12 -3.60
CA SER A 53 -0.18 18.18 -4.72
C SER A 53 -0.93 16.93 -4.30
N ALA A 54 -0.64 16.36 -3.14
CA ALA A 54 -1.36 15.19 -2.63
C ALA A 54 -2.84 15.49 -2.32
N ARG A 55 -3.18 16.72 -1.89
CA ARG A 55 -4.59 17.14 -1.70
C ARG A 55 -5.33 17.27 -3.04
N LEU A 56 -4.69 17.89 -4.04
CA LEU A 56 -5.26 18.01 -5.38
C LEU A 56 -5.39 16.65 -6.07
N LEU A 57 -4.39 15.79 -5.93
CA LEU A 57 -4.44 14.41 -6.42
C LEU A 57 -5.62 13.65 -5.82
N ALA A 58 -5.88 13.79 -4.51
CA ALA A 58 -7.03 13.17 -3.87
C ALA A 58 -8.36 13.66 -4.46
N GLN A 59 -8.50 14.97 -4.71
CA GLN A 59 -9.69 15.51 -5.36
C GLN A 59 -9.84 14.99 -6.79
N MET A 60 -8.76 15.05 -7.59
CA MET A 60 -8.75 14.56 -8.96
C MET A 60 -9.13 13.08 -9.03
N MET A 61 -8.60 12.25 -8.12
CA MET A 61 -8.91 10.82 -8.07
C MET A 61 -10.38 10.55 -7.72
N VAL A 62 -10.98 11.37 -6.85
CA VAL A 62 -12.42 11.30 -6.56
C VAL A 62 -13.23 11.60 -7.82
N ASP A 63 -12.91 12.69 -8.50
CA ASP A 63 -13.59 13.13 -9.72
C ASP A 63 -13.44 12.10 -10.84
N TRP A 64 -12.23 11.57 -11.01
CA TRP A 64 -11.96 10.53 -11.99
C TRP A 64 -12.73 9.25 -11.68
N SER A 65 -12.80 8.84 -10.42
CA SER A 65 -13.60 7.68 -10.01
C SER A 65 -15.10 7.88 -10.20
N ALA A 66 -15.59 9.13 -10.35
CA ALA A 66 -16.97 9.44 -10.67
C ALA A 66 -17.31 9.17 -12.15
N VAL A 67 -16.32 9.26 -13.04
CA VAL A 67 -16.46 8.89 -14.45
C VAL A 67 -16.49 7.37 -14.61
N GLY A 68 -15.78 6.64 -13.75
CA GLY A 68 -15.85 5.18 -13.68
C GLY A 68 -14.70 4.55 -12.90
N GLY A 69 -14.84 3.27 -12.58
CA GLY A 69 -13.82 2.48 -11.85
C GLY A 69 -14.08 2.35 -10.35
N LEU A 70 -13.29 1.49 -9.70
CA LEU A 70 -13.45 1.15 -8.29
C LEU A 70 -12.69 2.15 -7.41
N PRO A 71 -13.29 2.72 -6.35
CA PRO A 71 -12.64 3.65 -5.42
C PRO A 71 -11.29 3.15 -4.90
N GLY A 72 -11.22 1.88 -4.52
CA GLY A 72 -10.01 1.22 -4.09
C GLY A 72 -8.84 1.32 -5.06
N ASN A 73 -9.11 1.21 -6.37
CA ASN A 73 -8.05 1.28 -7.39
C ASN A 73 -7.43 2.69 -7.42
N PHE A 74 -8.24 3.73 -7.34
CA PHE A 74 -7.77 5.11 -7.31
C PHE A 74 -7.05 5.45 -5.99
N ALA A 75 -7.48 4.86 -4.87
CA ALA A 75 -6.74 4.97 -3.61
C ALA A 75 -5.35 4.34 -3.70
N LEU A 76 -5.21 3.16 -4.32
CA LEU A 76 -3.88 2.54 -4.50
C LEU A 76 -2.96 3.41 -5.37
N ARG A 77 -3.49 3.92 -6.49
CA ARG A 77 -2.77 4.79 -7.42
C ARG A 77 -2.18 6.03 -6.76
N GLY A 78 -2.89 6.66 -5.83
CA GLY A 78 -2.33 7.79 -5.09
C GLY A 78 -1.55 7.42 -3.82
N THR A 79 -1.78 6.25 -3.24
CA THR A 79 -1.14 5.87 -1.96
C THR A 79 0.20 5.18 -2.16
N LEU A 80 0.25 4.13 -2.99
CA LEU A 80 1.44 3.28 -3.10
C LEU A 80 2.66 4.04 -3.65
N PRO A 81 2.56 4.87 -4.71
CA PRO A 81 3.73 5.57 -5.23
C PRO A 81 4.32 6.57 -4.23
N TYR A 82 3.49 7.22 -3.39
CA TYR A 82 4.02 8.07 -2.33
C TYR A 82 4.75 7.26 -1.25
N LEU A 83 4.25 6.06 -0.91
CA LEU A 83 4.95 5.16 0.01
C LEU A 83 6.26 4.63 -0.59
N GLU A 84 6.28 4.18 -1.84
CA GLU A 84 7.50 3.75 -2.54
C GLU A 84 8.57 4.84 -2.58
N ASN A 85 8.15 6.10 -2.70
CA ASN A 85 9.04 7.27 -2.66
C ASN A 85 9.46 7.68 -1.23
N GLY A 86 9.09 6.93 -0.20
CA GLY A 86 9.41 7.27 1.19
C GLY A 86 8.57 8.41 1.76
N ASN A 87 7.62 8.97 1.01
CA ASN A 87 6.91 10.21 1.33
C ASN A 87 5.63 9.95 2.13
N ILE A 88 5.81 9.65 3.43
CA ILE A 88 4.70 9.42 4.37
C ILE A 88 3.76 10.62 4.47
N LEU A 89 4.30 11.85 4.39
CA LEU A 89 3.49 13.05 4.54
C LEU A 89 2.48 13.19 3.38
N ALA A 90 2.94 13.00 2.14
CA ALA A 90 2.08 13.02 0.96
C ALA A 90 1.09 11.85 0.98
N ALA A 91 1.55 10.63 1.25
CA ALA A 91 0.69 9.44 1.33
C ALA A 91 -0.46 9.62 2.34
N ARG A 92 -0.13 10.08 3.56
CA ARG A 92 -1.12 10.36 4.62
C ARG A 92 -2.08 11.46 4.22
N THR A 93 -1.58 12.53 3.62
CA THR A 93 -2.41 13.64 3.17
C THR A 93 -3.39 13.18 2.10
N PHE A 94 -2.90 12.44 1.10
CA PHE A 94 -3.71 11.90 0.02
C PHE A 94 -4.82 11.00 0.58
N ILE A 95 -4.48 9.95 1.34
CA ILE A 95 -5.47 8.94 1.74
C ILE A 95 -6.57 9.51 2.65
N ILE A 96 -6.21 10.42 3.57
CA ILE A 96 -7.19 11.08 4.44
C ILE A 96 -8.15 11.93 3.61
N GLN A 97 -7.63 12.75 2.70
CA GLN A 97 -8.47 13.60 1.86
C GLN A 97 -9.35 12.77 0.92
N PHE A 98 -8.77 11.73 0.32
CA PHE A 98 -9.46 10.83 -0.59
C PHE A 98 -10.62 10.13 0.09
N VAL A 99 -10.37 9.44 1.23
CA VAL A 99 -11.42 8.70 1.95
C VAL A 99 -12.53 9.62 2.44
N ASN A 100 -12.19 10.78 3.02
CA ASN A 100 -13.19 11.74 3.49
C ASN A 100 -14.11 12.22 2.35
N LYS A 101 -13.53 12.56 1.20
CA LYS A 101 -14.30 13.01 0.01
C LYS A 101 -15.10 11.87 -0.62
N MET A 102 -14.53 10.67 -0.70
CA MET A 102 -15.20 9.49 -1.22
C MET A 102 -16.41 9.09 -0.38
N VAL A 103 -16.27 9.06 0.95
CA VAL A 103 -17.38 8.73 1.85
C VAL A 103 -18.44 9.84 1.85
N SER A 104 -18.02 11.11 1.78
CA SER A 104 -18.97 12.23 1.68
C SER A 104 -19.80 12.19 0.39
N SER A 105 -19.17 11.83 -0.74
CA SER A 105 -19.85 11.73 -2.05
C SER A 105 -20.60 10.41 -2.25
N ARG A 106 -20.18 9.34 -1.56
CA ARG A 106 -20.78 8.00 -1.62
C ARG A 106 -20.93 7.41 -0.20
N PRO A 107 -21.95 7.84 0.58
CA PRO A 107 -22.11 7.42 1.97
C PRO A 107 -22.23 5.90 2.15
N SER A 108 -22.71 5.16 1.13
CA SER A 108 -22.78 3.70 1.13
C SER A 108 -21.42 2.99 1.20
N LEU A 109 -20.32 3.72 1.00
CA LEU A 109 -18.97 3.18 1.22
C LEU A 109 -18.60 3.11 2.70
N ALA A 110 -19.21 3.92 3.57
CA ALA A 110 -19.00 3.78 5.00
C ALA A 110 -19.59 2.44 5.47
N SER A 111 -18.82 1.70 6.27
CA SER A 111 -19.29 0.41 6.78
C SER A 111 -20.38 0.62 7.82
N PRO A 112 -21.54 -0.06 7.72
CA PRO A 112 -22.58 0.02 8.75
C PRO A 112 -22.15 -0.66 10.07
N LEU A 113 -21.09 -1.47 10.03
CA LEU A 113 -20.55 -2.14 11.21
C LEU A 113 -19.80 -1.19 12.15
N GLN A 114 -19.47 0.02 11.68
CA GLN A 114 -18.76 1.01 12.46
C GLN A 114 -19.36 2.40 12.20
N THR A 115 -20.08 2.92 13.19
CA THR A 115 -20.84 4.17 13.08
C THR A 115 -19.99 5.42 13.29
N SER A 116 -18.80 5.29 13.85
CA SER A 116 -17.86 6.39 14.09
C SER A 116 -16.46 6.07 13.60
N PRO A 117 -15.68 7.06 13.13
CA PRO A 117 -14.27 6.85 12.81
C PRO A 117 -13.52 6.20 13.97
N LEU A 118 -12.60 5.29 13.65
CA LEU A 118 -11.78 4.56 14.62
C LEU A 118 -10.57 5.43 15.00
N PRO A 119 -10.48 5.91 16.26
CA PRO A 119 -9.32 6.68 16.68
C PRO A 119 -8.09 5.77 16.77
N VAL A 120 -7.02 6.13 16.06
CA VAL A 120 -5.75 5.39 16.07
C VAL A 120 -4.66 6.20 16.78
N THR A 121 -4.73 7.52 16.71
CA THR A 121 -3.98 8.48 17.54
C THR A 121 -4.86 9.70 17.79
N ASP A 122 -4.41 10.62 18.65
CA ASP A 122 -5.07 11.90 18.93
C ASP A 122 -5.32 12.79 17.68
N SER A 123 -4.74 12.44 16.54
CA SER A 123 -4.83 13.21 15.28
C SER A 123 -5.05 12.33 14.04
N SER A 124 -5.33 11.04 14.21
CA SER A 124 -5.60 10.13 13.10
C SER A 124 -6.76 9.20 13.38
N ASP A 125 -7.78 9.32 12.53
CA ASP A 125 -8.93 8.44 12.51
C ASP A 125 -8.91 7.60 11.23
N VAL A 126 -9.38 6.36 11.35
CA VAL A 126 -9.64 5.48 10.21
C VAL A 126 -11.13 5.35 10.01
N ILE A 127 -11.60 5.61 8.79
CA ILE A 127 -12.98 5.34 8.42
C ILE A 127 -13.05 3.92 7.90
N PHE A 128 -13.76 3.03 8.61
CA PHE A 128 -13.96 1.68 8.15
C PHE A 128 -14.97 1.67 6.99
N THR A 129 -14.55 1.17 5.84
CA THR A 129 -15.33 1.19 4.60
C THR A 129 -15.73 -0.22 4.16
N THR A 130 -16.71 -0.33 3.26
CA THR A 130 -17.07 -1.60 2.61
C THR A 130 -16.04 -2.03 1.56
N ASP A 131 -15.19 -1.11 1.08
CA ASP A 131 -14.11 -1.38 0.13
C ASP A 131 -12.82 -1.83 0.88
N ASN A 132 -12.47 -3.10 0.73
CA ASN A 132 -11.29 -3.67 1.37
C ASN A 132 -9.99 -2.94 0.96
N VAL A 133 -9.89 -2.44 -0.26
CA VAL A 133 -8.68 -1.78 -0.73
C VAL A 133 -8.52 -0.40 -0.07
N LEU A 134 -9.60 0.33 0.16
CA LEU A 134 -9.57 1.59 0.93
C LEU A 134 -9.12 1.36 2.37
N ASN A 135 -9.63 0.30 3.01
CA ASN A 135 -9.21 -0.07 4.36
C ASN A 135 -7.73 -0.43 4.40
N PHE A 136 -7.25 -1.17 3.39
CA PHE A 136 -5.83 -1.49 3.26
C PHE A 136 -4.97 -0.23 3.12
N CYS A 137 -5.30 0.70 2.22
CA CYS A 137 -4.51 1.92 2.02
C CYS A 137 -4.38 2.76 3.28
N GLN A 138 -5.48 2.97 4.02
CA GLN A 138 -5.46 3.70 5.30
C GLN A 138 -4.52 3.03 6.32
N LEU A 139 -4.65 1.71 6.49
CA LEU A 139 -3.83 0.93 7.43
C LEU A 139 -2.37 0.84 7.00
N ALA A 140 -2.09 0.74 5.71
CA ALA A 140 -0.75 0.68 5.15
C ALA A 140 0.03 1.95 5.50
N VAL A 141 -0.55 3.14 5.25
CA VAL A 141 0.09 4.41 5.60
C VAL A 141 0.34 4.52 7.10
N LEU A 142 -0.64 4.14 7.93
CA LEU A 142 -0.51 4.16 9.39
C LEU A 142 0.59 3.22 9.89
N ASN A 143 0.76 2.06 9.26
CA ASN A 143 1.79 1.11 9.62
C ASN A 143 3.19 1.64 9.21
N CYS A 144 3.33 2.13 7.98
CA CYS A 144 4.57 2.74 7.49
C CYS A 144 4.98 3.97 8.32
N GLN A 145 4.02 4.78 8.79
CA GLN A 145 4.30 5.93 9.67
C GLN A 145 4.94 5.52 11.01
N ARG A 146 4.64 4.32 11.51
CA ARG A 146 5.16 3.79 12.79
C ARG A 146 6.39 2.90 12.60
N ALA A 147 6.79 2.67 11.35
CA ALA A 147 7.91 1.80 11.04
C ALA A 147 9.22 2.39 11.58
N GLN A 148 10.10 1.50 12.05
CA GLN A 148 11.43 1.85 12.54
C GLN A 148 12.47 0.85 12.02
N GLY A 149 12.30 0.42 10.76
CA GLY A 149 13.12 -0.60 10.15
C GLY A 149 13.05 -1.93 10.92
N ASP A 150 14.21 -2.51 11.18
CA ASP A 150 14.37 -3.78 11.89
C ASP A 150 14.11 -3.69 13.40
N LYS A 151 14.10 -2.48 13.98
CA LYS A 151 13.99 -2.22 15.42
C LYS A 151 12.58 -2.45 15.96
N ASN A 152 11.54 -2.31 15.14
CA ASN A 152 10.14 -2.43 15.57
C ASN A 152 9.49 -3.71 15.03
N LYS A 153 9.76 -4.84 15.69
CA LYS A 153 9.24 -6.17 15.33
C LYS A 153 7.71 -6.20 15.20
N ALA A 154 6.98 -5.51 16.08
CA ALA A 154 5.53 -5.49 16.07
C ALA A 154 4.96 -4.87 14.78
N THR A 155 5.55 -3.76 14.31
CA THR A 155 5.12 -3.15 13.02
C THR A 155 5.47 -4.02 11.82
N ARG A 156 6.60 -4.73 11.83
CA ARG A 156 6.97 -5.69 10.79
C ARG A 156 5.96 -6.83 10.68
N GLU A 157 5.61 -7.44 11.80
CA GLU A 157 4.58 -8.48 11.85
C GLU A 157 3.20 -7.95 11.43
N CYS A 158 2.87 -6.72 11.85
CA CYS A 158 1.66 -6.04 11.42
C CYS A 158 1.61 -5.84 9.91
N TRP A 159 2.71 -5.42 9.28
CA TRP A 159 2.81 -5.25 7.84
C TRP A 159 2.60 -6.57 7.10
N LEU A 160 3.31 -7.64 7.50
CA LEU A 160 3.17 -8.97 6.91
C LEU A 160 1.75 -9.50 7.02
N ARG A 161 1.12 -9.35 8.20
CA ARG A 161 -0.27 -9.74 8.42
C ARG A 161 -1.24 -8.92 7.58
N LEU A 162 -1.01 -7.61 7.48
CA LEU A 162 -1.83 -6.70 6.69
C LEU A 162 -1.82 -7.14 5.21
N CYS A 163 -0.62 -7.27 4.61
CA CYS A 163 -0.48 -7.73 3.24
C CYS A 163 -1.11 -9.12 3.03
N GLY A 164 -0.75 -10.12 3.84
CA GLY A 164 -1.29 -11.47 3.69
C GLY A 164 -2.82 -11.54 3.82
N THR A 165 -3.40 -10.78 4.76
CA THR A 165 -4.86 -10.76 4.97
C THR A 165 -5.59 -10.17 3.77
N TYR A 166 -5.11 -9.06 3.22
CA TYR A 166 -5.81 -8.40 2.12
C TYR A 166 -5.52 -9.04 0.75
N GLN A 167 -4.34 -9.64 0.57
CA GLN A 167 -4.01 -10.38 -0.64
C GLN A 167 -4.76 -11.70 -0.75
N SER A 168 -5.00 -12.39 0.38
CA SER A 168 -5.80 -13.63 0.38
C SER A 168 -7.26 -13.42 -0.04
N LYS A 169 -7.78 -12.18 0.04
CA LYS A 169 -9.11 -11.81 -0.46
C LYS A 169 -9.17 -11.63 -1.99
N GLY A 170 -8.04 -11.67 -2.69
CA GLY A 170 -7.96 -11.50 -4.13
C GLY A 170 -8.08 -10.03 -4.61
N GLY A 171 -8.45 -9.85 -5.88
CA GLY A 171 -8.56 -8.55 -6.51
C GLY A 171 -7.21 -7.88 -6.79
N ILE A 172 -7.21 -6.56 -6.93
CA ILE A 172 -6.03 -5.78 -7.34
C ILE A 172 -4.83 -5.92 -6.39
N LEU A 173 -5.06 -6.12 -5.09
CA LEU A 173 -4.00 -6.29 -4.10
C LEU A 173 -3.21 -7.61 -4.28
N ALA A 174 -3.86 -8.63 -4.86
CA ALA A 174 -3.24 -9.91 -5.17
C ALA A 174 -2.54 -9.95 -6.54
N SER A 175 -2.59 -8.84 -7.30
CA SER A 175 -1.88 -8.73 -8.59
C SER A 175 -0.36 -8.79 -8.38
N LYS A 176 0.36 -9.26 -9.40
CA LYS A 176 1.82 -9.39 -9.33
C LYS A 176 2.49 -8.02 -9.22
N GLU A 177 1.92 -7.04 -9.91
CA GLU A 177 2.38 -5.66 -9.96
C GLU A 177 2.30 -5.03 -8.57
N VAL A 178 1.12 -5.10 -7.92
CA VAL A 178 0.97 -4.59 -6.56
C VAL A 178 1.80 -5.39 -5.55
N HIS A 179 1.91 -6.71 -5.71
CA HIS A 179 2.76 -7.51 -4.83
C HIS A 179 4.23 -7.10 -4.88
N SER A 180 4.76 -6.77 -6.07
CA SER A 180 6.13 -6.23 -6.21
C SER A 180 6.31 -4.94 -5.42
N VAL A 181 5.39 -3.98 -5.62
CA VAL A 181 5.39 -2.71 -4.90
C VAL A 181 5.34 -2.91 -3.37
N LEU A 182 4.53 -3.85 -2.89
CA LEU A 182 4.44 -4.14 -1.45
C LEU A 182 5.73 -4.75 -0.88
N ILE A 183 6.50 -5.49 -1.68
CA ILE A 183 7.83 -5.99 -1.30
C ILE A 183 8.82 -4.82 -1.20
N ASP A 184 8.77 -3.88 -2.13
CA ASP A 184 9.65 -2.71 -2.11
C ASP A 184 9.36 -1.83 -0.89
N ILE A 185 8.08 -1.59 -0.57
CA ILE A 185 7.66 -0.90 0.65
C ILE A 185 8.07 -1.68 1.91
N ALA A 186 7.97 -3.01 1.91
CA ALA A 186 8.42 -3.86 3.02
C ALA A 186 9.93 -3.69 3.30
N THR A 187 10.71 -3.61 2.23
CA THR A 187 12.16 -3.40 2.29
C THR A 187 12.46 -2.00 2.83
N LEU A 188 11.82 -0.98 2.26
CA LEU A 188 12.06 0.44 2.56
C LEU A 188 11.77 0.81 4.02
N TYR A 189 10.58 0.47 4.53
CA TYR A 189 10.14 0.93 5.85
C TYR A 189 10.45 -0.05 6.98
N PHE A 190 10.48 -1.34 6.68
CA PHE A 190 10.46 -2.40 7.70
C PHE A 190 11.74 -3.26 7.69
N ALA A 191 12.69 -2.98 6.79
CA ALA A 191 13.90 -3.78 6.59
C ALA A 191 13.59 -5.28 6.46
N ILE A 192 12.47 -5.61 5.82
CA ILE A 192 12.10 -6.98 5.49
C ILE A 192 12.73 -7.28 4.13
N PRO A 193 13.70 -8.20 4.04
CA PRO A 193 14.30 -8.53 2.75
C PRO A 193 13.26 -9.19 1.83
N PRO A 194 13.37 -8.99 0.51
CA PRO A 194 12.55 -9.71 -0.46
C PRO A 194 12.61 -11.22 -0.21
N PRO A 195 11.52 -11.96 -0.48
CA PRO A 195 11.55 -13.41 -0.43
C PRO A 195 12.72 -13.90 -1.29
N ARG A 196 13.58 -14.75 -0.73
CA ARG A 196 14.65 -15.34 -1.51
C ARG A 196 13.98 -16.12 -2.63
N THR A 197 14.13 -15.64 -3.86
CA THR A 197 13.82 -16.39 -5.06
C THR A 197 14.70 -17.63 -5.00
N GLN A 198 14.10 -18.77 -4.64
CA GLN A 198 14.67 -20.04 -5.08
C GLN A 198 14.78 -19.89 -6.60
N PRO A 199 15.96 -20.11 -7.22
CA PRO A 199 16.05 -20.01 -8.66
C PRO A 199 14.94 -20.88 -9.25
N ASP A 200 14.18 -20.32 -10.20
CA ASP A 200 13.20 -21.00 -11.05
C ASP A 200 13.90 -22.02 -11.96
N ASN A 201 14.76 -22.86 -11.38
CA ASN A 201 15.42 -23.97 -12.02
C ASN A 201 14.82 -25.26 -11.45
N PRO A 202 13.58 -25.62 -11.85
CA PRO A 202 12.98 -26.89 -11.47
C PRO A 202 13.85 -28.07 -11.93
N LEU A 203 14.58 -27.91 -13.04
CA LEU A 203 15.57 -28.87 -13.52
C LEU A 203 16.78 -28.97 -12.57
N GLY A 204 17.28 -27.84 -12.05
CA GLY A 204 18.36 -27.81 -11.07
C GLY A 204 17.97 -28.43 -9.74
N ALA A 205 16.75 -28.19 -9.27
CA ALA A 205 16.21 -28.83 -8.06
C ALA A 205 16.06 -30.35 -8.24
N MET A 206 15.59 -30.80 -9.41
CA MET A 206 15.52 -32.23 -9.76
C MET A 206 16.90 -32.86 -9.93
N LEU A 207 17.85 -32.18 -10.58
CA LEU A 207 19.22 -32.67 -10.77
C LEU A 207 20.00 -32.71 -9.45
N SER A 208 19.83 -31.74 -8.54
CA SER A 208 20.38 -31.82 -7.18
C SER A 208 19.75 -32.96 -6.37
N SER A 209 18.46 -33.24 -6.56
CA SER A 209 17.78 -34.38 -5.93
C SER A 209 18.17 -35.73 -6.55
N MET A 210 18.60 -35.76 -7.81
CA MET A 210 18.97 -36.98 -8.54
C MET A 210 20.47 -37.29 -8.45
N LEU A 211 21.32 -36.25 -8.34
CA LEU A 211 22.78 -36.38 -8.29
C LEU A 211 23.32 -36.39 -6.84
N GLY A 212 22.53 -35.91 -5.87
CA GLY A 212 22.83 -35.97 -4.43
C GLY A 212 22.25 -37.23 -3.78
N GLY A 213 22.80 -38.40 -4.11
CA GLY A 213 22.38 -39.67 -3.51
C GLY A 213 22.70 -39.78 -2.02
N GLY A 214 21.66 -39.79 -1.19
CA GLY A 214 21.58 -40.59 0.05
C GLY A 214 21.98 -39.93 1.38
N ALA A 215 20.98 -39.62 2.21
CA ALA A 215 21.02 -39.87 3.65
C ALA A 215 19.68 -40.50 4.08
N PRO A 216 19.66 -41.60 4.84
CA PRO A 216 18.43 -42.19 5.34
C PRO A 216 17.96 -41.43 6.59
N GLY A 217 16.67 -41.16 6.67
CA GLY A 217 15.99 -40.89 7.95
C GLY A 217 15.44 -39.48 8.10
N GLY A 218 14.11 -39.38 8.17
CA GLY A 218 13.41 -38.21 8.66
C GLY A 218 12.19 -37.86 7.83
N VAL A 219 11.09 -38.58 8.04
CA VAL A 219 9.76 -38.14 7.60
C VAL A 219 9.52 -36.74 8.20
N PRO A 220 9.25 -35.68 7.43
CA PRO A 220 8.89 -34.40 8.01
C PRO A 220 7.55 -34.58 8.72
N GLN A 221 7.55 -34.46 10.06
CA GLN A 221 6.31 -34.38 10.81
C GLN A 221 5.50 -33.19 10.32
N ARG A 222 4.42 -33.48 9.59
CA ARG A 222 3.34 -32.55 9.34
C ARG A 222 2.86 -32.05 10.70
N ARG A 223 3.03 -30.76 11.00
CA ARG A 223 2.39 -30.12 12.16
C ARG A 223 0.88 -30.24 11.96
N VAL A 224 0.30 -31.26 12.59
CA VAL A 224 -1.14 -31.35 12.78
C VAL A 224 -1.49 -30.28 13.80
N LEU A 225 -2.25 -29.28 13.39
CA LEU A 225 -2.87 -28.34 14.31
C LEU A 225 -3.91 -29.12 15.13
N THR A 226 -3.57 -29.43 16.37
CA THR A 226 -4.51 -30.00 17.33
C THR A 226 -5.56 -28.94 17.67
N PRO A 227 -6.87 -29.22 17.58
CA PRO A 227 -7.89 -28.34 18.13
C PRO A 227 -7.70 -28.23 19.64
N GLY A 228 -7.70 -27.00 20.16
CA GLY A 228 -7.59 -26.73 21.59
C GLY A 228 -8.71 -27.39 22.37
N LEU A 229 -8.34 -28.19 23.37
CA LEU A 229 -9.24 -28.79 24.34
C LEU A 229 -9.91 -27.70 25.18
N ILE A 230 -11.23 -27.84 25.30
CA ILE A 230 -12.13 -27.10 26.19
C ILE A 230 -11.65 -27.33 27.63
N SER A 231 -11.39 -26.25 28.36
CA SER A 231 -11.04 -26.31 29.79
C SER A 231 -12.20 -26.93 30.60
N PRO A 232 -11.93 -27.84 31.56
CA PRO A 232 -12.97 -28.37 32.44
C PRO A 232 -13.38 -27.33 33.51
N PRO A 233 -14.65 -27.36 33.98
CA PRO A 233 -15.14 -26.41 34.98
C PRO A 233 -14.59 -26.73 36.37
N THR A 234 -14.29 -25.66 37.12
CA THR A 234 -13.84 -25.67 38.51
C THR A 234 -14.93 -26.25 39.43
N PRO A 235 -14.62 -27.18 40.35
CA PRO A 235 -15.59 -27.64 41.35
C PRO A 235 -15.84 -26.56 42.41
N GLY A 236 -17.13 -26.31 42.68
CA GLY A 236 -17.61 -25.42 43.73
C GLY A 236 -17.32 -25.94 45.13
N LEU A 237 -17.19 -24.99 46.05
CA LEU A 237 -17.29 -25.19 47.49
C LEU A 237 -18.77 -25.08 47.90
N ASP A 238 -19.13 -25.90 48.88
CA ASP A 238 -20.43 -26.15 49.54
C ASP A 238 -21.29 -27.29 48.97
#